data_AF-A0A535IER3-F1
#
_entry.id   AF-A0A535IER3-F1
#
_cell.length_a   1.000
_cell.length_b   1.000
_cell.length_c   1.000
_cell.angle_alpha   90.00
_cell.angle_beta   90.00
_cell.angle_gamma   90.00
#
_symmetry.space_group_name_H-M   'P 1'
#
loop_
_entity.id
_entity.type
_entity.pdbx_description
1 polymer ?
#
loop_
_entity_poly.entity_id
_entity_poly.type
_entity_poly.pdbx_seq_one_letter_code
_entity_poly.pdbx_strand_id
1 'polypeptide(L)'
;MEKRYSVLRIIGTIFKVLGVLVGILAVLGALVLCGGALVGSASIANAGREAGVPFLSGVAGAVIGGIFSLLFGLIYAMGLIAVGDFIYVLLSIEENTRATSAMLRAPAAPPAATTYPPPPLR
;
A
#
# COMPACT_ATOMS: atom_id res chain seq x y z
N MET A 1 17.34 -1.54 16.23
CA MET A 1 16.00 -0.98 16.01
C MET A 1 15.20 -1.11 17.29
N GLU A 2 14.60 -0.03 17.82
CA GLU A 2 13.66 -0.15 18.94
C GLU A 2 12.46 -1.01 18.52
N LYS A 3 11.92 -1.81 19.46
CA LYS A 3 10.81 -2.74 19.19
C LYS A 3 9.61 -2.05 18.52
N ARG A 4 9.31 -0.80 18.88
CA ARG A 4 8.20 -0.01 18.30
C ARG A 4 8.30 0.18 16.78
N TYR A 5 9.50 0.40 16.24
CA TYR A 5 9.73 0.58 14.81
C TYR A 5 9.54 -0.71 14.02
N SER A 6 9.88 -1.84 14.63
CA SER A 6 9.65 -3.14 14.04
C SER A 6 8.15 -3.43 13.91
N VAL A 7 7.35 -3.09 14.93
CA VAL A 7 5.89 -3.27 14.90
C VAL A 7 5.27 -2.39 13.82
N LEU A 8 5.68 -1.13 13.71
CA LEU A 8 5.10 -0.22 12.71
C LEU A 8 5.43 -0.65 11.27
N ARG A 9 6.62 -1.20 11.04
CA ARG A 9 7.00 -1.81 9.74
C ARG A 9 6.12 -3.01 9.38
N ILE A 10 5.81 -3.86 10.37
CA ILE A 10 4.89 -4.99 10.18
C ILE A 10 3.49 -4.47 9.83
N ILE A 11 2.98 -3.48 10.55
CA ILE A 11 1.68 -2.86 10.26
C ILE A 11 1.64 -2.29 8.84
N GLY A 12 2.67 -1.54 8.42
CA GLY A 12 2.76 -1.03 7.05
C GLY A 12 2.77 -2.15 5.99
N THR A 13 3.43 -3.27 6.28
CA THR A 13 3.40 -4.45 5.39
C THR A 13 2.00 -5.06 5.32
N ILE A 14 1.31 -5.18 6.46
CA ILE A 14 -0.06 -5.71 6.53
C ILE A 14 -1.01 -4.86 5.68
N PHE A 15 -0.93 -3.53 5.78
CA PHE A 15 -1.75 -2.63 4.95
C PHE A 15 -1.53 -2.84 3.45
N LYS A 16 -0.29 -3.02 3.02
CA LYS A 16 0.03 -3.33 1.61
C LYS A 16 -0.55 -4.67 1.18
N VAL A 17 -0.37 -5.71 1.99
CA VAL A 17 -0.91 -7.05 1.69
C VAL A 17 -2.43 -7.02 1.61
N LEU A 18 -3.10 -6.36 2.55
CA LEU A 18 -4.55 -6.15 2.52
C LEU A 18 -4.97 -5.38 1.27
N GLY A 19 -4.24 -4.32 0.90
CA GLY A 19 -4.52 -3.57 -0.32
C GLY A 19 -4.42 -4.42 -1.58
N VAL A 20 -3.40 -5.26 -1.71
CA VAL A 20 -3.25 -6.21 -2.84
C VAL A 20 -4.40 -7.22 -2.85
N LEU A 21 -4.75 -7.79 -1.69
CA LEU A 21 -5.88 -8.72 -1.58
C LEU A 21 -7.20 -8.07 -1.99
N VAL A 22 -7.47 -6.86 -1.51
CA VAL A 22 -8.69 -6.12 -1.88
C VAL A 22 -8.68 -5.77 -3.36
N GLY A 23 -7.53 -5.42 -3.94
CA GLY A 23 -7.40 -5.19 -5.38
C GLY A 23 -7.74 -6.45 -6.21
N ILE A 24 -7.24 -7.61 -5.81
CA ILE A 24 -7.58 -8.90 -6.44
C ILE A 24 -9.09 -9.17 -6.33
N LEU A 25 -9.66 -9.01 -5.13
CA LEU A 25 -11.10 -9.22 -4.91
C LEU A 25 -11.96 -8.24 -5.71
N ALA A 26 -11.54 -6.99 -5.87
CA ALA A 26 -12.24 -6.00 -6.68
C ALA A 26 -12.27 -6.41 -8.15
N VAL A 27 -11.14 -6.87 -8.70
CA VAL A 27 -11.06 -7.37 -10.08
C VAL A 27 -11.94 -8.60 -10.26
N LEU A 28 -11.82 -9.59 -9.37
CA LEU A 28 -12.63 -10.82 -9.43
C LEU A 28 -14.13 -10.51 -9.30
N GLY A 29 -14.51 -9.63 -8.36
CA GLY A 29 -15.90 -9.20 -8.18
C GLY A 29 -16.47 -8.54 -9.43
N ALA A 30 -15.70 -7.65 -10.06
CA ALA A 30 -16.10 -7.01 -11.31
C ALA A 30 -16.25 -8.04 -12.46
N LEU A 31 -15.35 -9.01 -12.55
CA LEU A 31 -15.45 -10.10 -13.55
C LEU A 31 -16.68 -10.98 -13.31
N VAL A 32 -17.02 -11.30 -12.06
CA VAL A 32 -18.22 -12.06 -11.71
C VAL A 32 -19.49 -11.28 -12.05
N LEU A 33 -19.53 -9.98 -11.76
CA LEU A 33 -20.66 -9.11 -12.12
C LEU A 33 -20.87 -9.06 -13.64
N CYS A 34 -19.81 -8.77 -14.40
CA CYS A 34 -19.87 -8.68 -15.85
C CYS A 34 -20.11 -10.04 -16.53
N GLY A 35 -19.40 -11.09 -16.09
CA GLY A 35 -19.49 -12.43 -16.66
C GLY A 35 -20.79 -13.16 -16.30
N GLY A 36 -21.27 -12.97 -15.07
CA GLY A 36 -22.56 -13.51 -14.62
C GLY A 36 -23.72 -12.99 -15.48
N ALA A 37 -23.66 -11.73 -15.90
CA ALA A 37 -24.67 -11.15 -16.79
C ALA A 37 -24.69 -11.75 -18.21
N LEU A 38 -23.56 -12.30 -18.67
CA LEU A 38 -23.46 -12.96 -19.98
C LEU A 38 -23.93 -14.42 -19.95
N VAL A 39 -23.75 -15.12 -18.82
CA VAL A 39 -24.00 -16.57 -18.70
C VAL A 39 -25.34 -16.90 -18.03
N GLY A 40 -25.88 -16.02 -17.19
CA GLY A 40 -27.06 -16.32 -16.37
C GLY A 40 -27.97 -15.11 -16.14
N SER A 41 -28.65 -14.67 -17.18
CA SER A 41 -29.53 -13.48 -17.14
C SER A 41 -30.76 -13.64 -16.25
N ALA A 42 -31.21 -14.86 -15.92
CA ALA A 42 -32.46 -15.09 -15.17
C ALA A 42 -32.29 -14.99 -13.63
N SER A 43 -31.24 -15.60 -13.06
CA SER A 43 -31.04 -15.66 -11.61
C SER A 43 -30.52 -14.33 -11.04
N ILE A 44 -29.62 -13.65 -11.74
CA ILE A 44 -29.09 -12.33 -11.33
C ILE A 44 -30.16 -11.25 -11.51
N ALA A 45 -30.98 -11.31 -12.57
CA ALA A 45 -32.08 -10.38 -12.74
C ALA A 45 -33.17 -10.55 -11.66
N ASN A 46 -33.44 -11.77 -11.20
CA ASN A 46 -34.37 -12.01 -10.09
C ASN A 46 -33.81 -11.52 -8.76
N ALA A 47 -32.53 -11.76 -8.46
CA ALA A 47 -31.88 -11.22 -7.26
C ALA A 47 -31.86 -9.68 -7.24
N GLY A 48 -31.63 -9.03 -8.39
CA GLY A 48 -31.69 -7.56 -8.50
C GLY A 48 -33.10 -6.99 -8.34
N ARG A 49 -34.14 -7.72 -8.76
CA ARG A 49 -35.54 -7.34 -8.52
C ARG A 49 -35.95 -7.52 -7.07
N GLU A 50 -35.54 -8.62 -6.42
CA GLU A 50 -35.81 -8.88 -5.00
C GLU A 50 -35.10 -7.89 -4.07
N ALA A 51 -33.90 -7.44 -4.44
CA ALA A 51 -33.16 -6.41 -3.71
C ALA A 51 -33.73 -4.98 -3.92
N GLY A 52 -34.79 -4.82 -4.72
CA GLY A 52 -35.42 -3.51 -4.96
C GLY A 52 -34.60 -2.54 -5.80
N VAL A 53 -33.64 -3.06 -6.60
CA VAL A 53 -32.72 -2.24 -7.42
C VAL A 53 -32.97 -2.49 -8.92
N PRO A 54 -34.12 -2.03 -9.47
CA PRO A 54 -34.54 -2.35 -10.84
C PRO A 54 -33.57 -1.83 -11.91
N PHE A 55 -32.83 -0.75 -11.63
CA PHE A 55 -31.85 -0.17 -12.56
C PHE A 55 -30.63 -1.07 -12.81
N LEU A 56 -30.37 -2.03 -11.92
CA LEU A 56 -29.29 -3.03 -12.05
C LEU A 56 -29.75 -4.32 -12.74
N SER A 57 -31.03 -4.44 -13.10
CA SER A 57 -31.55 -5.66 -13.72
C SER A 57 -31.22 -5.72 -15.22
N GLY A 58 -30.28 -6.60 -15.58
CA GLY A 58 -29.89 -6.86 -16.97
C GLY A 58 -28.43 -6.53 -17.27
N VAL A 59 -28.02 -6.79 -18.52
CA VAL A 59 -26.61 -6.70 -18.96
C VAL A 59 -26.04 -5.29 -18.77
N ALA A 60 -26.79 -4.24 -19.11
CA ALA A 60 -26.35 -2.85 -18.94
C ALA A 60 -26.10 -2.49 -17.47
N GLY A 61 -27.00 -2.91 -16.57
CA GLY A 61 -26.86 -2.69 -15.13
C GLY A 61 -25.64 -3.43 -14.56
N ALA A 62 -25.41 -4.66 -14.99
CA ALA A 62 -24.25 -5.44 -14.56
C ALA A 62 -22.92 -4.86 -15.05
N VAL A 63 -22.86 -4.34 -16.27
CA VAL A 63 -21.65 -3.67 -16.81
C VAL A 63 -21.38 -2.38 -16.05
N ILE A 64 -22.39 -1.52 -15.86
CA ILE A 64 -22.25 -0.26 -15.11
C ILE A 64 -21.85 -0.57 -13.66
N GLY A 65 -22.55 -1.49 -13.00
CA GLY A 65 -22.26 -1.92 -11.63
C GLY A 65 -20.86 -2.54 -11.49
N GLY A 66 -20.44 -3.36 -12.44
CA GLY A 66 -19.10 -3.94 -12.50
C GLY A 66 -18.01 -2.88 -12.62
N ILE A 67 -18.19 -1.87 -13.48
CA ILE A 67 -17.25 -0.75 -13.63
C ILE A 67 -17.18 0.07 -12.34
N PHE A 68 -18.32 0.43 -11.75
CA PHE A 68 -18.35 1.18 -10.49
C PHE A 68 -17.70 0.40 -9.34
N SER A 69 -18.01 -0.90 -9.22
CA SER A 69 -17.41 -1.79 -8.24
C SER A 69 -15.89 -1.89 -8.42
N LEU A 70 -15.42 -2.01 -9.66
CA LEU A 70 -14.00 -2.06 -9.97
C LEU A 70 -13.29 -0.76 -9.60
N LEU A 71 -13.86 0.39 -9.97
CA LEU A 71 -13.27 1.69 -9.68
C LEU A 71 -13.20 1.95 -8.17
N PHE A 72 -14.30 1.75 -7.44
CA PHE A 72 -14.30 1.92 -5.99
C PHE A 72 -13.35 0.95 -5.29
N GLY A 73 -13.37 -0.33 -5.68
CA GLY A 73 -12.50 -1.34 -5.11
C GLY A 73 -11.02 -1.06 -5.36
N LEU A 74 -10.67 -0.61 -6.57
CA LEU A 74 -9.29 -0.27 -6.92
C LEU A 74 -8.81 1.00 -6.20
N ILE A 75 -9.65 2.04 -6.12
CA ILE A 75 -9.32 3.26 -5.36
C ILE A 75 -9.09 2.91 -3.88
N TYR A 76 -9.95 2.08 -3.30
CA TYR A 76 -9.80 1.66 -1.91
C TYR A 76 -8.54 0.80 -1.70
N ALA A 77 -8.26 -0.14 -2.62
CA ALA A 77 -7.03 -0.94 -2.61
C ALA A 77 -5.77 -0.05 -2.71
N MET A 78 -5.75 0.92 -3.62
CA MET A 78 -4.67 1.90 -3.72
C MET A 78 -4.52 2.72 -2.44
N GLY A 79 -5.63 3.12 -1.81
CA GLY A 79 -5.62 3.81 -0.52
C GLY A 79 -4.93 2.99 0.58
N LEU A 80 -5.25 1.70 0.69
CA LEU A 80 -4.60 0.80 1.66
C LEU A 80 -3.09 0.68 1.42
N ILE A 81 -2.68 0.52 0.16
CA ILE A 81 -1.26 0.44 -0.20
C ILE A 81 -0.56 1.77 0.12
N ALA A 82 -1.17 2.90 -0.25
CA ALA A 82 -0.63 4.23 0.01
C ALA A 82 -0.46 4.52 1.51
N VAL A 83 -1.40 4.11 2.35
CA VAL A 83 -1.26 4.19 3.82
C VAL A 83 -0.08 3.33 4.29
N GLY A 84 0.07 2.12 3.76
CA GLY A 84 1.22 1.28 4.02
C GLY A 84 2.54 1.97 3.64
N ASP A 85 2.65 2.51 2.43
CA ASP A 85 3.82 3.27 1.97
C ASP A 85 4.11 4.51 2.82
N PHE A 86 3.07 5.25 3.20
CA PHE A 86 3.20 6.42 4.05
C PHE A 86 3.84 6.09 5.41
N ILE A 87 3.47 4.95 6.01
CA ILE A 87 4.09 4.46 7.24
C ILE A 87 5.60 4.21 7.04
N TYR A 88 5.99 3.61 5.91
CA TYR A 88 7.42 3.39 5.61
C TYR A 88 8.18 4.70 5.43
N VAL A 89 7.57 5.69 4.76
CA VAL A 89 8.16 7.02 4.60
C VAL A 89 8.40 7.67 5.97
N LEU A 90 7.39 7.70 6.84
CA LEU A 90 7.55 8.26 8.19
C LEU A 90 8.65 7.56 8.98
N LEU A 91 8.71 6.22 8.90
CA LEU A 91 9.74 5.44 9.56
C LEU A 91 11.15 5.78 9.04
N SER A 92 11.30 5.94 7.73
CA SER A 92 12.57 6.31 7.12
C SER A 92 13.04 7.72 7.53
N ILE A 93 12.11 8.68 7.67
CA ILE A 93 12.41 10.03 8.16
C ILE A 93 12.95 9.96 9.58
N GLU A 94 12.33 9.16 10.44
CA GLU A 94 12.76 9.00 11.83
C GLU A 94 14.11 8.30 11.96
N GLU A 95 14.34 7.23 11.20
CA GLU A 95 15.62 6.52 11.16
C GLU A 95 16.76 7.45 10.70
N ASN A 96 16.51 8.25 9.66
CA ASN A 96 17.47 9.25 9.16
C ASN A 96 17.71 10.37 10.20
N THR A 97 16.66 10.87 10.85
CA THR A 97 16.79 11.92 11.87
C THR A 97 17.60 11.43 13.07
N ARG A 98 17.39 10.17 13.50
CA ARG A 98 18.17 9.55 14.57
C ARG A 98 19.63 9.40 14.19
N ALA A 99 19.92 8.92 12.98
CA ALA A 99 21.29 8.79 12.48
C ALA A 99 22.00 10.16 12.48
N THR A 100 21.35 11.20 11.96
CA THR A 100 21.87 12.58 11.99
C THR A 100 22.11 13.06 13.42
N SER A 101 21.18 12.83 14.35
CA SER A 101 21.36 13.23 15.75
C SER A 101 22.55 12.52 16.42
N ALA A 102 22.79 11.26 16.07
CA ALA A 102 23.91 10.48 16.58
C ALA A 102 25.24 11.01 16.03
N MET A 103 25.28 11.37 14.74
CA MET A 103 26.47 11.98 14.12
C MET A 103 26.78 13.36 14.71
N LEU A 104 25.77 14.19 14.98
CA LEU A 104 25.95 15.51 15.60
C LEU A 104 26.38 15.43 17.06
N ARG A 105 26.02 14.36 17.77
CA ARG A 105 26.44 14.10 19.16
C ARG A 105 27.77 13.36 19.26
N ALA A 106 28.25 12.77 18.17
CA ALA A 106 29.55 12.14 18.15
C ALA A 106 30.62 13.22 18.35
N PRO A 107 31.57 13.05 19.30
CA PRO A 107 32.71 13.94 19.41
C PRO A 107 33.40 14.05 18.05
N ALA A 108 33.82 15.26 17.67
CA ALA A 108 34.64 15.45 16.47
C ALA A 108 35.79 14.45 16.53
N ALA A 109 35.89 13.57 15.53
CA ALA A 109 37.00 12.65 15.44
C ALA A 109 38.30 13.47 15.60
N PRO A 110 39.24 13.05 16.47
CA PRO A 110 40.51 13.74 16.59
C PRO A 110 41.09 13.91 15.18
N PRO A 111 41.63 15.10 14.82
CA PRO A 111 42.24 15.27 13.52
C PRO A 111 43.20 14.11 13.32
N ALA A 112 43.05 13.40 12.19
CA ALA A 112 43.94 12.29 11.86
C ALA A 112 45.37 12.83 12.03
N ALA A 113 46.13 12.23 12.93
CA ALA A 113 47.49 12.64 13.19
C ALA A 113 48.21 12.58 11.84
N THR A 114 48.50 13.75 11.27
CA THR A 114 49.34 13.84 10.09
C THR A 114 50.69 13.34 10.57
N THR A 115 51.00 12.07 10.27
CA THR A 115 52.33 11.53 10.48
C THR A 115 53.24 12.30 9.53
N TYR A 116 53.84 13.37 10.03
CA TYR A 116 54.89 14.06 9.32
C TYR A 116 56.02 13.03 9.13
N PRO A 117 56.48 12.77 7.89
CA PRO A 117 57.61 11.90 7.69
C PRO A 117 58.81 12.45 8.47
N PRO A 118 59.61 11.59 9.14
CA PRO A 118 60.75 12.03 9.91
C PRO A 118 61.73 12.80 9.02
N PRO A 119 62.33 13.91 9.53
CA PRO A 119 63.29 14.68 8.75
C PRO A 119 64.48 13.81 8.32
N PRO A 120 65.04 14.01 7.11
CA PRO A 120 66.15 13.22 6.63
C PRO A 120 67.36 13.38 7.54
N LEU A 121 67.95 12.25 7.94
CA LEU A 121 69.21 12.22 8.69
C LEU A 121 70.31 12.82 7.81
N ARG A 122 70.93 13.90 8.29
CA ARG A 122 72.12 14.50 7.68
C ARG A 122 73.34 13.63 7.89
#